data_AF-A0A925GLV4-F1
#
_entry.id   AF-A0A925GLV4-F1
#
_cell.length_a   1.000
_cell.length_b   1.000
_cell.length_c   1.000
_cell.angle_alpha   90.00
_cell.angle_beta   90.00
_cell.angle_gamma   90.00
#
_symmetry.space_group_name_H-M   'P 1'
#
loop_
_entity.id
_entity.type
_entity.pdbx_description
1 polymer ?
#
loop_
_entity_poly.entity_id
_entity_poly.type
_entity_poly.pdbx_seq_one_letter_code
_entity_poly.pdbx_strand_id
1 'polypeptide(L)' 'LTTRGFKDEEARITANLIADVLDNPRDPANIDAVRTQVNALTARFPVYR' A
#
# COMPACT_ATOMS: atom_id res chain seq x y z
N LEU A 1 -10.58 -8.09 7.76
CA LEU A 1 -11.57 -8.05 6.65
C LEU A 1 -10.76 -8.18 5.36
N THR A 2 -11.09 -9.16 4.51
CA THR A 2 -10.41 -9.63 3.26
C THR A 2 -9.55 -10.91 3.37
N THR A 3 -9.60 -11.68 2.29
CA THR A 3 -9.03 -13.03 2.03
C THR A 3 -7.52 -13.15 2.20
N ARG A 4 -6.81 -12.04 2.37
CA ARG A 4 -5.35 -11.93 2.43
C ARG A 4 -4.81 -11.59 3.84
N GLY A 5 -5.67 -11.54 4.85
CA GLY A 5 -5.26 -11.34 6.25
C GLY A 5 -5.03 -9.89 6.67
N PHE A 6 -5.40 -8.91 5.84
CA PHE A 6 -5.35 -7.49 6.19
C PHE A 6 -6.29 -7.18 7.37
N LYS A 7 -5.77 -6.46 8.37
CA LYS A 7 -6.51 -5.91 9.51
C LYS A 7 -6.72 -4.42 9.29
N ASP A 8 -7.35 -3.76 10.27
CA ASP A 8 -7.71 -2.35 10.21
C ASP A 8 -6.50 -1.41 10.11
N GLU A 9 -5.35 -1.83 10.65
CA GLU A 9 -4.11 -1.05 10.60
C GLU A 9 -3.52 -1.03 9.19
N GLU A 10 -3.43 -2.18 8.52
CA GLU A 10 -2.95 -2.24 7.14
C GLU A 10 -3.93 -1.56 6.16
N ALA A 11 -5.22 -1.58 6.47
CA ALA A 11 -6.23 -0.84 5.71
C ALA A 11 -6.01 0.69 5.82
N ARG A 12 -5.72 1.21 7.03
CA ARG A 12 -5.35 2.63 7.21
C ARG A 12 -4.06 3.00 6.47
N ILE A 13 -3.04 2.16 6.55
CA ILE A 13 -1.78 2.42 5.83
C ILE A 13 -2.03 2.46 4.32
N THR A 14 -2.83 1.54 3.79
CA THR A 14 -3.19 1.53 2.37
C THR A 14 -3.98 2.80 1.99
N ALA A 15 -4.89 3.26 2.84
CA ALA A 15 -5.64 4.50 2.60
C ALA A 15 -4.72 5.73 2.57
N ASN A 16 -3.75 5.82 3.48
CA ASN A 16 -2.77 6.90 3.49
C ASN A 16 -1.89 6.87 2.23
N LEU A 17 -1.44 5.69 1.80
CA LEU A 17 -0.68 5.53 0.55
C LEU A 17 -1.47 5.97 -0.69
N ILE A 18 -2.79 5.75 -0.69
CA ILE A 18 -3.68 6.25 -1.75
C ILE A 18 -3.77 7.77 -1.70
N ALA A 19 -3.90 8.37 -0.51
CA ALA A 19 -3.92 9.82 -0.34
C ALA A 19 -2.60 10.45 -0.82
N ASP A 20 -1.45 9.88 -0.47
CA ASP A 20 -0.14 10.37 -0.90
C ASP A 20 0.00 10.41 -2.43
N VAL A 21 -0.52 9.40 -3.14
CA VAL A 21 -0.55 9.38 -4.61
C VAL A 21 -1.51 10.41 -5.18
N LEU A 22 -2.67 10.61 -4.55
CA LEU A 22 -3.67 11.57 -5.02
C LEU A 22 -3.23 13.03 -4.80
N ASP A 23 -2.47 13.32 -3.74
CA ASP A 23 -1.95 14.65 -3.46
C ASP A 23 -0.85 15.06 -4.47
N ASN A 24 -0.02 14.11 -4.91
CA ASN A 24 1.05 14.37 -5.89
C ASN A 24 1.10 13.31 -7.00
N PRO A 25 0.13 13.29 -7.92
CA PRO A 25 -0.05 12.21 -8.91
C PRO A 25 0.98 12.23 -10.05
N ARG A 26 1.77 13.31 -10.17
CA ARG A 26 2.79 13.49 -11.21
C ARG A 26 4.23 13.46 -10.69
N ASP A 27 4.42 13.24 -9.39
CA ASP A 27 5.76 13.14 -8.83
C ASP A 27 6.25 11.68 -8.90
N PRO A 28 7.23 11.37 -9.77
CA PRO A 28 7.76 10.01 -9.91
C PRO A 28 8.45 9.52 -8.63
N ALA A 29 9.05 10.42 -7.83
CA ALA A 29 9.70 10.03 -6.58
C ALA A 29 8.68 9.53 -5.54
N ASN A 30 7.52 10.18 -5.49
CA ASN A 30 6.44 9.81 -4.60
C ASN A 30 5.80 8.47 -5.01
N ILE A 31 5.62 8.26 -6.33
CA ILE A 31 5.12 6.99 -6.87
C ILE A 31 6.06 5.83 -6.53
N ASP A 32 7.38 6.02 -6.68
CA ASP A 32 8.36 4.98 -6.35
C ASP A 32 8.41 4.67 -4.84
N ALA A 33 8.27 5.70 -3.99
CA ALA A 33 8.18 5.52 -2.55
C ALA A 33 6.93 4.73 -2.15
N VAL A 34 5.76 5.11 -2.68
CA VAL A 34 4.50 4.40 -2.43
C VAL A 34 4.57 2.97 -2.94
N ARG A 35 5.11 2.75 -4.14
CA ARG A 35 5.27 1.41 -4.73
C ARG A 35 6.17 0.51 -3.87
N THR A 36 7.23 1.05 -3.30
CA THR A 36 8.12 0.32 -2.37
C THR A 36 7.38 -0.10 -1.10
N GLN A 37 6.58 0.81 -0.52
CA GLN A 37 5.77 0.52 0.66
C GLN A 37 4.67 -0.52 0.38
N VAL A 38 4.00 -0.42 -0.77
CA VAL A 38 3.01 -1.41 -1.22
C VAL A 38 3.66 -2.78 -1.39
N ASN A 39 4.84 -2.87 -2.02
CA ASN A 39 5.56 -4.14 -2.18
C ASN A 39 5.96 -4.77 -0.83
N ALA A 40 6.38 -3.96 0.14
CA ALA A 40 6.69 -4.46 1.48
C ALA A 40 5.45 -5.04 2.19
N LEU A 41 4.28 -4.41 2.01
CA LEU A 41 3.00 -4.89 2.52
C LEU A 41 2.55 -6.18 1.82
N THR A 42 2.59 -6.24 0.49
CA THR A 42 2.14 -7.44 -0.25
C THR A 42 3.05 -8.64 -0.03
N ALA A 43 4.35 -8.44 0.17
CA ALA A 43 5.29 -9.52 0.51
C ALA A 43 5.01 -10.13 1.90
N ARG A 44 4.53 -9.34 2.85
CA ARG A 44 4.14 -9.82 4.19
C ARG A 44 2.82 -10.59 4.19
N PHE A 45 1.94 -10.33 3.22
CA PHE A 45 0.62 -10.92 3.10
C PHE A 45 0.45 -11.64 1.75
N PRO A 46 1.14 -12.78 1.54
CA PRO A 46 1.00 -13.56 0.31
C PRO A 46 -0.41 -14.14 0.22
N VAL A 47 -1.04 -13.97 -0.95
CA VAL A 47 -2.42 -14.43 -1.21
C VAL A 47 -2.49 -15.94 -1.41
N TYR A 48 -1.42 -16.54 -1.94
CA TYR A 48 -1.30 -17.98 -2.17
C TYR A 48 0.06 -18.45 -1.63
N ARG A 49 0.08 -19.66 -1.05
CA ARG A 49 1.27 -20.32 -0.50
C ARG A 49 1.51 -21.63 -1.23
#